data_AF-A0A409VB38-F1
#
_entry.id   AF-A0A409VB38-F1
#
_cell.length_a   1.000
_cell.length_b   1.000
_cell.length_c   1.000
_cell.angle_alpha   90.00
_cell.angle_beta   90.00
_cell.angle_gamma   90.00
#
_symmetry.space_group_name_H-M   'P 1'
#
loop_
_entity.id
_entity.type
_entity.pdbx_description
1 polymer ?
#
loop_
_entity_poly.entity_id
_entity_poly.type
_entity_poly.pdbx_seq_one_letter_code
_entity_poly.pdbx_strand_id
1 'polypeptide(L)'
;MSIDPSWRPQEDEFTILSERTWLAGIILSAVAYGIVFTLFVLSFRALYLSINRANFTQKLIFLVYITLIFTFGTLIIGFGSKMTQLAFIDGQNIPGGPGGCSPEPLAKPTAAFEQEEFAIPIDEVANVCYVLGQWFADGMVVWRCLVIYRSCRYPSWLVMGVPILAYLGSIFVGVVWLQQISTTNPWVSGTNFTLPYFWLSLALNIAMTIAICGRLMLHRWRMRKALGSNAGADYTGIVTMLIESSALYACFSLCVLIPFALNSPIQNTFIQMLGEVQIIAPLLIVYCVASGQAWSSRTSDELMSRSNAKPGLIKFAPNTSSPSTLQTSQTGIKITKSQAEFQDNFEMKTRSSDMV
;
A
#
# COMPACT_ATOMS: atom_id res chain seq x y z
N MET A 1 21.87 22.11 -19.07
CA MET A 1 21.01 22.67 -20.12
C MET A 1 20.30 23.87 -19.53
N SER A 2 20.86 25.08 -19.63
CA SER A 2 20.25 26.30 -19.08
C SER A 2 19.55 27.04 -20.22
N ILE A 3 18.22 27.05 -20.18
CA ILE A 3 17.37 27.90 -21.01
C ILE A 3 17.70 29.36 -20.67
N ASP A 4 17.61 30.26 -21.66
CA ASP A 4 17.82 31.70 -21.50
C ASP A 4 17.00 32.23 -20.29
N PRO A 5 17.64 32.91 -19.32
CA PRO A 5 16.95 33.44 -18.14
C PRO A 5 15.78 34.37 -18.49
N SER A 6 15.83 35.05 -19.63
CA SER A 6 14.75 35.94 -20.10
C SER A 6 13.46 35.22 -20.47
N TRP A 7 13.51 33.90 -20.73
CA TRP A 7 12.33 33.09 -21.03
C TRP A 7 11.70 32.45 -19.80
N ARG A 8 12.24 32.73 -18.60
CA ARG A 8 11.69 32.26 -17.33
C ARG A 8 10.72 33.30 -16.76
N PRO A 9 9.73 32.87 -15.95
CA PRO A 9 8.94 33.79 -15.15
C PRO A 9 9.85 34.70 -14.31
N GLN A 10 9.56 36.01 -14.30
CA GLN A 10 10.30 36.99 -13.50
C GLN A 10 9.77 37.00 -12.05
N GLU A 11 10.02 35.89 -11.34
CA GLU A 11 9.54 35.65 -9.98
C GLU A 11 10.70 35.29 -9.04
N ASP A 12 10.43 35.34 -7.73
CA ASP A 12 11.39 34.91 -6.71
C ASP A 12 11.75 33.42 -6.85
N GLU A 13 12.99 33.07 -6.52
CA GLU A 13 13.49 31.68 -6.65
C GLU A 13 12.67 30.70 -5.81
N PHE A 14 12.15 31.15 -4.66
CA PHE A 14 11.31 30.34 -3.79
C PHE A 14 9.99 29.95 -4.46
N THR A 15 9.33 30.90 -5.14
CA THR A 15 8.07 30.67 -5.85
C THR A 15 8.26 29.71 -7.01
N ILE A 16 9.29 29.94 -7.83
CA ILE A 16 9.64 29.05 -8.94
C ILE A 16 9.95 27.64 -8.44
N LEU A 17 10.61 27.52 -7.28
CA LEU A 17 10.88 26.22 -6.68
C LEU A 17 9.60 25.52 -6.21
N SER A 18 8.67 26.25 -5.59
CA SER A 18 7.37 25.74 -5.15
C SER A 18 6.54 25.18 -6.30
N GLU A 19 6.48 25.89 -7.43
CA GLU A 19 5.77 25.43 -8.62
C GLU A 19 6.40 24.17 -9.22
N ARG A 20 7.74 24.12 -9.27
CA ARG A 20 8.48 22.95 -9.76
C ARG A 20 8.26 21.73 -8.88
N THR A 21 8.29 21.89 -7.55
CA THR A 21 8.08 20.77 -6.63
C THR A 21 6.64 20.28 -6.65
N TRP A 22 5.67 21.18 -6.83
CA TRP A 22 4.27 20.82 -7.02
C TRP A 22 4.05 19.97 -8.28
N LEU A 23 4.54 20.45 -9.43
CA LEU A 23 4.46 19.72 -10.70
C LEU A 23 5.16 18.35 -10.62
N ALA A 24 6.37 18.31 -10.03
CA ALA A 24 7.10 17.07 -9.80
C ALA A 24 6.32 16.10 -8.90
N GLY A 25 5.63 16.62 -7.88
CA GLY A 25 4.78 15.86 -6.96
C GLY A 25 3.65 15.14 -7.68
N ILE A 26 2.91 15.83 -8.56
CA ILE A 26 1.81 15.23 -9.35
C ILE A 26 2.33 14.14 -10.30
N ILE A 27 3.46 14.38 -10.97
CA ILE A 27 4.07 13.39 -11.87
C ILE A 27 4.46 12.12 -11.09
N LEU A 28 5.09 12.30 -9.94
CA LEU A 28 5.47 11.19 -9.07
C LEU A 28 4.25 10.47 -8.46
N SER A 29 3.20 11.21 -8.12
CA SER A 29 1.93 10.66 -7.66
C SER A 29 1.27 9.81 -8.74
N ALA A 30 1.32 10.22 -10.02
CA ALA A 30 0.83 9.40 -11.13
C ALA A 30 1.59 8.06 -11.25
N VAL A 31 2.90 8.03 -10.97
CA VAL A 31 3.66 6.78 -10.92
C VAL A 31 3.20 5.91 -9.74
N ALA A 32 3.02 6.51 -8.56
CA ALA A 32 2.50 5.81 -7.39
C ALA A 32 1.07 5.25 -7.62
N TYR A 33 0.22 6.00 -8.32
CA TYR A 33 -1.11 5.54 -8.73
C TYR A 33 -1.05 4.30 -9.64
N GLY A 34 -0.02 4.18 -10.50
CA GLY A 34 0.23 2.95 -11.26
C GLY A 34 0.45 1.73 -10.34
N ILE A 35 1.14 1.91 -9.22
CA ILE A 35 1.31 0.87 -8.18
C ILE A 35 -0.04 0.57 -7.51
N VAL A 36 -0.82 1.59 -7.17
CA VAL A 36 -2.17 1.44 -6.61
C VAL A 36 -3.06 0.61 -7.55
N PHE A 37 -3.08 0.93 -8.85
CA PHE A 37 -3.86 0.21 -9.85
C PHE A 37 -3.44 -1.26 -9.95
N THR A 38 -2.14 -1.54 -10.06
CA THR A 38 -1.64 -2.92 -10.16
C THR A 38 -1.97 -3.72 -8.90
N LEU A 39 -1.78 -3.15 -7.71
CA LEU A 39 -2.15 -3.79 -6.45
C LEU A 39 -3.65 -4.00 -6.30
N PHE A 40 -4.48 -3.07 -6.78
CA PHE A 40 -5.93 -3.24 -6.81
C PHE A 40 -6.30 -4.46 -7.66
N VAL A 41 -5.79 -4.57 -8.89
CA VAL A 41 -6.07 -5.70 -9.78
C VAL A 41 -5.60 -7.03 -9.17
N LEU A 42 -4.39 -7.06 -8.60
CA LEU A 42 -3.86 -8.25 -7.95
C LEU A 42 -4.68 -8.66 -6.73
N SER A 43 -5.04 -7.69 -5.87
CA SER A 43 -5.89 -7.92 -4.70
C SER A 43 -7.26 -8.42 -5.12
N PHE A 44 -7.89 -7.75 -6.08
CA PHE A 44 -9.22 -8.09 -6.57
C PHE A 44 -9.24 -9.53 -7.11
N ARG A 45 -8.27 -9.89 -7.97
CA ARG A 45 -8.14 -11.24 -8.50
C ARG A 45 -7.93 -12.27 -7.40
N ALA A 46 -7.02 -12.02 -6.46
CA ALA A 46 -6.73 -12.94 -5.37
C ALA A 46 -7.95 -13.15 -4.44
N LEU A 47 -8.71 -12.08 -4.16
CA LEU A 47 -9.94 -12.17 -3.38
C LEU A 47 -11.01 -12.92 -4.13
N TYR A 48 -11.25 -12.57 -5.39
CA TYR A 48 -12.29 -13.17 -6.22
C TYR A 48 -12.09 -14.68 -6.39
N LEU A 49 -10.86 -15.11 -6.67
CA LEU A 49 -10.53 -16.53 -6.81
C LEU A 49 -10.58 -17.31 -5.48
N SER A 50 -10.50 -16.62 -4.34
CA SER A 50 -10.60 -17.24 -3.01
C SER A 50 -12.01 -17.18 -2.40
N ILE A 51 -13.02 -16.79 -3.19
CA ILE A 51 -14.43 -16.81 -2.75
C ILE A 51 -14.92 -18.25 -2.65
N ASN A 52 -15.46 -18.59 -1.49
CA ASN A 52 -16.19 -19.83 -1.25
C ASN A 52 -17.46 -19.51 -0.45
N ARG A 53 -18.47 -20.39 -0.48
CA ARG A 53 -19.78 -20.14 0.18
C ARG A 53 -19.64 -19.82 1.67
N ALA A 54 -18.70 -20.46 2.36
CA ALA A 54 -18.45 -20.22 3.78
C ALA A 54 -17.86 -18.83 4.09
N ASN A 55 -17.09 -18.25 3.17
CA ASN A 55 -16.35 -17.00 3.39
C ASN A 55 -16.87 -15.83 2.52
N PHE A 56 -18.02 -16.01 1.86
CA PHE A 56 -18.54 -15.07 0.87
C PHE A 56 -18.69 -13.65 1.44
N THR A 57 -19.37 -13.52 2.59
CA THR A 57 -19.63 -12.22 3.22
C THR A 57 -18.33 -11.51 3.59
N GLN A 58 -17.36 -12.22 4.17
CA GLN A 58 -16.08 -11.63 4.56
C GLN A 58 -15.29 -11.16 3.33
N LYS A 59 -15.23 -11.97 2.27
CA LYS A 59 -14.53 -11.61 1.03
C LYS A 59 -15.21 -10.45 0.31
N LEU A 60 -16.54 -10.40 0.33
CA LEU A 60 -17.31 -9.30 -0.24
C LEU A 60 -17.01 -7.98 0.50
N ILE A 61 -16.95 -7.99 1.83
CA ILE A 61 -16.59 -6.80 2.62
C ILE A 61 -15.21 -6.27 2.21
N PHE A 62 -14.21 -7.15 2.10
CA PHE A 62 -12.88 -6.72 1.66
C PHE A 62 -12.87 -6.26 0.19
N LEU A 63 -13.67 -6.85 -0.69
CA LEU A 63 -13.78 -6.45 -2.08
C LEU A 63 -14.37 -5.04 -2.19
N VAL A 64 -15.45 -4.76 -1.46
CA VAL A 64 -16.04 -3.42 -1.35
C VAL A 64 -15.01 -2.42 -0.80
N TYR A 65 -14.28 -2.80 0.25
CA TYR A 65 -13.25 -1.96 0.84
C TYR A 65 -12.14 -1.58 -0.15
N ILE A 66 -11.56 -2.55 -0.88
CA ILE A 66 -10.50 -2.25 -1.86
C ILE A 66 -11.03 -1.43 -3.03
N THR A 67 -12.29 -1.62 -3.45
CA THR A 67 -12.89 -0.79 -4.50
C THR A 67 -13.09 0.65 -4.04
N LEU A 68 -13.54 0.86 -2.80
CA LEU A 68 -13.72 2.20 -2.24
C LEU A 68 -12.40 2.96 -2.11
N ILE A 69 -11.37 2.32 -1.56
CA ILE A 69 -10.04 2.93 -1.45
C ILE A 69 -9.44 3.23 -2.82
N PHE A 70 -9.58 2.31 -3.79
CA PHE A 70 -9.12 2.54 -5.15
C PHE A 70 -9.85 3.72 -5.82
N THR A 71 -11.15 3.87 -5.57
CA THR A 71 -11.89 5.04 -6.08
C THR A 71 -11.36 6.34 -5.47
N PHE A 72 -11.03 6.38 -4.17
CA PHE A 72 -10.43 7.58 -3.58
C PHE A 72 -9.08 7.94 -4.21
N GLY A 73 -8.19 6.97 -4.42
CA GLY A 73 -6.91 7.23 -5.12
C GLY A 73 -7.12 7.76 -6.54
N THR A 74 -8.07 7.17 -7.28
CA THR A 74 -8.40 7.62 -8.63
C THR A 74 -8.93 9.06 -8.65
N LEU A 75 -9.72 9.45 -7.65
CA LEU A 75 -10.21 10.82 -7.52
C LEU A 75 -9.08 11.78 -7.12
N ILE A 76 -8.20 11.40 -6.18
CA ILE A 76 -7.05 12.21 -5.77
C ILE A 76 -6.19 12.57 -6.98
N ILE A 77 -5.73 11.58 -7.76
CA ILE A 77 -4.89 11.85 -8.92
C ILE A 77 -5.64 12.58 -10.03
N GLY A 78 -6.92 12.26 -10.25
CA GLY A 78 -7.75 12.86 -11.30
C GLY A 78 -8.02 14.35 -11.05
N PHE A 79 -8.49 14.68 -9.85
CA PHE A 79 -8.76 16.07 -9.46
C PHE A 79 -7.45 16.86 -9.25
N GLY A 80 -6.41 16.26 -8.67
CA GLY A 80 -5.10 16.89 -8.54
C GLY A 80 -4.46 17.23 -9.90
N SER A 81 -4.56 16.32 -10.87
CA SER A 81 -4.09 16.58 -12.24
C SER A 81 -4.89 17.68 -12.92
N LYS A 82 -6.22 17.72 -12.73
CA LYS A 82 -7.07 18.78 -13.27
C LYS A 82 -6.74 20.13 -12.62
N MET A 83 -6.48 20.16 -11.32
CA MET A 83 -6.05 21.37 -10.63
C MET A 83 -4.71 21.86 -11.18
N THR A 84 -3.75 20.96 -11.39
CA THR A 84 -2.46 21.31 -12.01
C THR A 84 -2.64 21.87 -13.42
N GLN A 85 -3.55 21.30 -14.23
CA GLN A 85 -3.85 21.87 -15.55
C GLN A 85 -4.47 23.26 -15.46
N LEU A 86 -5.43 23.45 -14.55
CA LEU A 86 -6.06 24.76 -14.34
C LEU A 86 -5.02 25.79 -13.91
N ALA A 87 -4.12 25.43 -13.02
CA ALA A 87 -3.09 26.32 -12.52
C ALA A 87 -2.06 26.68 -13.60
N PHE A 88 -1.52 25.68 -14.32
CA PHE A 88 -0.42 25.90 -15.29
C PHE A 88 -0.87 26.33 -16.70
N ILE A 89 -2.09 26.00 -17.12
CA ILE A 89 -2.59 26.26 -18.49
C ILE A 89 -3.64 27.36 -18.48
N ASP A 90 -4.73 27.15 -17.74
CA ASP A 90 -5.91 28.02 -17.80
C ASP A 90 -5.77 29.28 -16.93
N GLY A 91 -4.92 29.21 -15.89
CA GLY A 91 -4.71 30.24 -14.87
C GLY A 91 -3.76 31.37 -15.27
N GLN A 92 -3.14 31.30 -16.45
CA GLN A 92 -2.09 32.22 -16.87
C GLN A 92 -2.54 33.69 -16.97
N ASN A 93 -3.85 33.95 -17.15
CA ASN A 93 -4.38 35.30 -17.39
C ASN A 93 -5.42 35.76 -16.36
N ILE A 94 -5.46 35.19 -15.15
CA ILE A 94 -6.52 35.49 -14.18
C ILE A 94 -6.32 36.89 -13.55
N PRO A 95 -7.27 37.83 -13.74
CA PRO A 95 -7.18 39.17 -13.16
C PRO A 95 -7.58 39.17 -11.67
N GLY A 96 -6.74 39.74 -10.80
CA GLY A 96 -7.11 40.10 -9.42
C GLY A 96 -6.41 39.36 -8.28
N GLY A 97 -5.08 39.45 -8.17
CA GLY A 97 -4.36 39.18 -6.90
C GLY A 97 -4.51 40.28 -5.87
N PRO A 98 -3.95 40.12 -4.65
CA PRO A 98 -4.07 41.09 -3.59
C PRO A 98 -3.05 42.20 -3.89
N GLY A 99 -3.51 43.11 -4.74
CA GLY A 99 -2.71 44.10 -5.42
C GLY A 99 -3.50 44.60 -6.62
N GLY A 100 -4.66 45.21 -6.37
CA GLY A 100 -5.25 46.09 -7.37
C GLY A 100 -4.18 47.07 -7.87
N CYS A 101 -4.17 47.27 -9.19
CA CYS A 101 -3.23 48.09 -9.98
C CYS A 101 -1.84 47.49 -10.24
N SER A 102 -1.73 46.74 -11.32
CA SER A 102 -0.61 46.90 -12.26
C SER A 102 -1.14 46.95 -13.70
N PRO A 103 -0.70 47.90 -14.55
CA PRO A 103 -1.20 48.09 -15.91
C PRO A 103 -0.53 47.15 -16.94
N GLU A 104 0.07 46.04 -16.52
CA GLU A 104 0.69 45.07 -17.43
C GLU A 104 -0.06 43.73 -17.45
N PRO A 105 -0.12 43.03 -18.60
CA PRO A 105 -0.57 41.65 -18.70
C PRO A 105 0.51 40.73 -18.10
N LEU A 106 0.78 40.86 -16.81
CA LEU A 106 1.76 40.04 -16.12
C LEU A 106 1.01 38.83 -15.54
N ALA A 107 1.27 37.66 -16.14
CA ALA A 107 0.77 36.37 -15.68
C ALA A 107 1.04 36.24 -14.18
N LYS A 108 0.00 35.90 -13.42
CA LYS A 108 0.08 35.75 -11.97
C LYS A 108 0.80 34.42 -11.67
N PRO A 109 1.64 34.35 -10.61
CA PRO A 109 2.29 33.11 -10.22
C PRO A 109 1.25 32.02 -9.98
N THR A 110 1.52 30.81 -10.47
CA THR A 110 0.68 29.61 -10.28
C THR A 110 0.47 29.33 -8.79
N ALA A 111 1.53 29.57 -8.00
CA ALA A 111 1.48 29.49 -6.54
C ALA A 111 0.51 30.52 -5.90
N ALA A 112 0.29 31.69 -6.52
CA ALA A 112 -0.64 32.69 -6.02
C ALA A 112 -2.10 32.41 -6.47
N PHE A 113 -2.30 31.74 -7.61
CA PHE A 113 -3.60 31.22 -8.02
C PHE A 113 -4.10 30.17 -7.04
N GLU A 114 -3.26 29.20 -6.68
CA GLU A 114 -3.58 28.18 -5.69
C GLU A 114 -3.90 28.79 -4.32
N GLN A 115 -3.18 29.83 -3.89
CA GLN A 115 -3.39 30.44 -2.58
C GLN A 115 -4.69 31.25 -2.44
N GLU A 116 -5.21 31.80 -3.53
CA GLU A 116 -6.47 32.58 -3.53
C GLU A 116 -7.69 31.76 -3.94
N GLU A 117 -7.49 30.73 -4.76
CA GLU A 117 -8.54 29.85 -5.28
C GLU A 117 -8.44 28.43 -4.66
N PHE A 118 -7.90 28.33 -3.44
CA PHE A 118 -7.76 27.08 -2.68
C PHE A 118 -9.13 26.42 -2.39
N ALA A 119 -10.22 27.18 -2.47
CA ALA A 119 -11.60 26.72 -2.29
C ALA A 119 -12.32 26.36 -3.60
N ILE A 120 -11.61 26.23 -4.73
CA ILE A 120 -12.24 25.69 -5.94
C ILE A 120 -12.72 24.27 -5.62
N PRO A 121 -13.97 23.90 -5.96
CA PRO A 121 -14.56 22.60 -5.63
C PRO A 121 -13.76 21.39 -6.15
N ILE A 122 -12.87 21.61 -7.13
CA ILE A 122 -11.99 20.60 -7.71
C ILE A 122 -10.91 20.17 -6.72
N ASP A 123 -10.25 21.12 -6.04
CA ASP A 123 -9.21 20.81 -5.05
C ASP A 123 -9.83 20.28 -3.75
N GLU A 124 -10.97 20.83 -3.33
CA GLU A 124 -11.70 20.35 -2.16
C GLU A 124 -12.08 18.87 -2.28
N VAL A 125 -12.54 18.41 -3.45
CA VAL A 125 -12.87 17.00 -3.66
C VAL A 125 -11.63 16.12 -3.53
N ALA A 126 -10.47 16.54 -4.03
CA ALA A 126 -9.21 15.80 -3.87
C ALA A 126 -8.83 15.68 -2.39
N ASN A 127 -8.90 16.79 -1.64
CA ASN A 127 -8.59 16.82 -0.21
C ASN A 127 -9.57 15.99 0.63
N VAL A 128 -10.87 16.02 0.32
CA VAL A 128 -11.88 15.16 0.97
C VAL A 128 -11.57 13.70 0.69
N CYS A 129 -11.27 13.33 -0.56
CA CYS A 129 -10.90 11.97 -0.91
C CYS A 129 -9.60 11.53 -0.23
N TYR A 130 -8.63 12.45 -0.09
CA TYR A 130 -7.39 12.23 0.65
C TYR A 130 -7.68 11.83 2.10
N VAL A 131 -8.50 12.63 2.81
CA VAL A 131 -8.79 12.40 4.23
C VAL A 131 -9.63 11.14 4.43
N LEU A 132 -10.62 10.90 3.56
CA LEU A 132 -11.39 9.66 3.58
C LEU A 132 -10.48 8.44 3.33
N GLY A 133 -9.59 8.52 2.34
CA GLY A 133 -8.60 7.47 2.07
C GLY A 133 -7.75 7.17 3.31
N GLN A 134 -7.25 8.21 3.97
CA GLN A 134 -6.45 8.07 5.19
C GLN A 134 -7.24 7.44 6.34
N TRP A 135 -8.49 7.86 6.57
CA TRP A 135 -9.34 7.27 7.61
C TRP A 135 -9.61 5.79 7.35
N PHE A 136 -9.87 5.40 6.12
CA PHE A 136 -10.05 3.99 5.79
C PHE A 136 -8.75 3.19 6.00
N ALA A 137 -7.59 3.75 5.65
CA ALA A 137 -6.28 3.14 5.90
C ALA A 137 -6.02 2.94 7.41
N ASP A 138 -6.17 4.00 8.21
CA ASP A 138 -6.00 3.95 9.66
C ASP A 138 -7.02 3.00 10.31
N GLY A 139 -8.28 3.06 9.86
CA GLY A 139 -9.36 2.19 10.32
C GLY A 139 -9.07 0.71 10.07
N MET A 140 -8.43 0.36 8.94
CA MET A 140 -8.02 -1.01 8.66
C MET A 140 -6.90 -1.47 9.61
N VAL A 141 -5.91 -0.62 9.90
CA VAL A 141 -4.85 -0.93 10.87
C VAL A 141 -5.45 -1.16 12.27
N VAL A 142 -6.39 -0.30 12.68
CA VAL A 142 -7.12 -0.43 13.95
C VAL A 142 -7.93 -1.72 13.97
N TRP A 143 -8.74 -1.99 12.95
CA TRP A 143 -9.54 -3.20 12.81
C TRP A 143 -8.70 -4.46 12.96
N ARG A 144 -7.53 -4.52 12.31
CA ARG A 144 -6.61 -5.65 12.44
C ARG A 144 -6.11 -5.83 13.85
N CYS A 145 -5.73 -4.75 14.53
CA CYS A 145 -5.34 -4.83 15.92
C CYS A 145 -6.49 -5.34 16.79
N LEU A 146 -7.74 -4.91 16.52
CA LEU A 146 -8.91 -5.41 17.24
C LEU A 146 -9.09 -6.92 17.08
N VAL A 147 -9.04 -7.42 15.84
CA VAL A 147 -9.18 -8.85 15.54
C VAL A 147 -8.08 -9.67 16.22
N ILE A 148 -6.83 -9.23 16.12
CA ILE A 148 -5.68 -9.94 16.70
C ILE A 148 -5.75 -9.90 18.22
N TYR A 149 -6.23 -8.80 18.81
CA TYR A 149 -6.27 -8.63 20.26
C TYR A 149 -7.47 -9.28 20.97
N ARG A 150 -8.48 -9.74 20.23
CA ARG A 150 -9.71 -10.34 20.77
C ARG A 150 -9.49 -11.55 21.68
N SER A 151 -8.44 -12.36 21.46
CA SER A 151 -8.15 -13.57 22.25
C SER A 151 -7.28 -13.33 23.49
N CYS A 152 -7.19 -12.09 24.01
CA CYS A 152 -6.30 -11.77 25.13
C CYS A 152 -6.89 -12.12 26.51
N ARG A 153 -6.01 -12.47 27.46
CA ARG A 153 -6.35 -12.68 28.88
C ARG A 153 -6.68 -11.37 29.62
N TYR A 154 -6.07 -10.26 29.21
CA TYR A 154 -6.32 -8.92 29.74
C TYR A 154 -7.62 -8.34 29.19
N PRO A 155 -8.33 -7.47 29.94
CA PRO A 155 -9.54 -6.82 29.46
C PRO A 155 -9.25 -6.10 28.14
N SER A 156 -9.84 -6.60 27.05
CA SER A 156 -9.60 -6.09 25.70
C SER A 156 -9.91 -4.60 25.57
N TRP A 157 -10.88 -4.10 26.34
CA TRP A 157 -11.27 -2.69 26.32
C TRP A 157 -10.15 -1.72 26.74
N LEU A 158 -9.24 -2.12 27.63
CA LEU A 158 -8.19 -1.23 28.14
C LEU A 158 -7.03 -1.09 27.15
N VAL A 159 -6.66 -2.20 26.51
CA VAL A 159 -5.60 -2.22 25.46
C VAL A 159 -6.12 -1.63 24.14
N MET A 160 -7.41 -1.80 23.85
CA MET A 160 -8.04 -1.30 22.61
C MET A 160 -8.60 0.12 22.74
N GLY A 161 -8.85 0.60 23.96
CA GLY A 161 -9.38 1.95 24.19
C GLY A 161 -8.45 3.03 23.64
N VAL A 162 -7.14 2.88 23.85
CA VAL A 162 -6.11 3.82 23.38
C VAL A 162 -6.16 4.00 21.85
N PRO A 163 -6.05 2.95 21.02
CA PRO A 163 -6.07 3.13 19.58
C PRO A 163 -7.42 3.53 19.00
N ILE A 164 -8.54 3.10 19.61
CA ILE A 164 -9.87 3.58 19.20
C ILE A 164 -9.99 5.08 19.49
N LEU A 165 -9.54 5.53 20.66
CA LEU A 165 -9.57 6.94 21.02
C LEU A 165 -8.64 7.77 20.11
N ALA A 166 -7.45 7.27 19.81
CA ALA A 166 -6.53 7.90 18.86
C ALA A 166 -7.13 8.01 17.45
N TYR A 167 -7.85 6.98 17.00
CA TYR A 167 -8.55 6.98 15.71
C TYR A 167 -9.73 7.96 15.68
N LEU A 168 -10.54 8.03 16.73
CA LEU A 168 -11.57 9.05 16.86
C LEU A 168 -10.95 10.46 16.89
N GLY A 169 -9.80 10.61 17.53
CA GLY A 169 -8.99 11.81 17.50
C GLY A 169 -8.53 12.18 16.10
N SER A 170 -8.07 11.21 15.28
CA SER A 170 -7.63 11.48 13.90
C SER A 170 -8.79 11.84 12.98
N ILE A 171 -9.99 11.31 13.21
CA ILE A 171 -11.21 11.76 12.56
C ILE A 171 -11.52 13.20 12.94
N PHE A 172 -11.53 13.52 14.23
CA PHE A 172 -11.82 14.87 14.71
C PHE A 172 -10.82 15.91 14.16
N VAL A 173 -9.52 15.65 14.29
CA VAL A 173 -8.47 16.54 13.78
C VAL A 173 -8.53 16.63 12.25
N GLY A 174 -8.85 15.54 11.55
CA GLY A 174 -9.04 15.54 10.10
C GLY A 174 -10.22 16.39 9.63
N VAL A 175 -11.35 16.38 10.35
CA VAL A 175 -12.50 17.26 10.06
C VAL A 175 -12.14 18.73 10.29
N VAL A 176 -11.45 19.04 11.39
CA VAL A 176 -10.97 20.41 11.67
C VAL A 176 -9.99 20.87 10.59
N TRP A 177 -9.10 19.98 10.15
CA TRP A 177 -8.17 20.27 9.05
C TRP A 177 -8.88 20.53 7.72
N LEU A 178 -9.87 19.69 7.35
CA LEU A 178 -10.73 19.91 6.17
C LEU A 178 -11.44 21.27 6.24
N GLN A 179 -11.99 21.62 7.39
CA GLN A 179 -12.64 22.92 7.58
C GLN A 179 -11.64 24.07 7.44
N GLN A 180 -10.43 23.92 7.99
CA GLN A 180 -9.37 24.90 7.86
C GLN A 180 -9.05 25.15 6.39
N ILE A 181 -8.74 24.10 5.64
CA ILE A 181 -8.31 24.23 4.23
C ILE A 181 -9.43 24.78 3.32
N SER A 182 -10.71 24.52 3.64
CA SER A 182 -11.88 25.05 2.90
C SER A 182 -12.23 26.50 3.21
N THR A 183 -11.78 27.06 4.34
CA THR A 183 -12.19 28.41 4.79
C THR A 183 -11.07 29.43 4.77
N THR A 184 -9.84 28.97 4.96
CA THR A 184 -8.66 29.82 5.11
C THR A 184 -7.46 29.10 4.57
N ASN A 185 -6.60 29.81 3.86
CA ASN A 185 -5.33 29.24 3.45
C ASN A 185 -4.55 28.78 4.70
N PRO A 186 -4.24 27.47 4.85
CA PRO A 186 -3.54 26.94 6.03
C PRO A 186 -2.14 27.51 6.20
N TRP A 187 -1.59 28.09 5.14
CA TRP A 187 -0.27 28.71 5.06
C TRP A 187 -0.24 30.15 5.62
N VAL A 188 -1.40 30.78 5.85
CA VAL A 188 -1.53 32.18 6.33
C VAL A 188 -2.19 32.27 7.72
N SER A 189 -2.87 31.21 8.16
CA SER A 189 -3.61 31.15 9.43
C SER A 189 -2.68 30.88 10.62
N GLY A 190 -2.80 31.62 11.73
CA GLY A 190 -1.96 31.46 12.93
C GLY A 190 -2.08 30.12 13.66
N THR A 191 -3.09 29.29 13.34
CA THR A 191 -3.26 27.93 13.87
C THR A 191 -3.28 26.92 12.72
N ASN A 192 -2.20 26.15 12.58
CA ASN A 192 -2.04 25.16 11.51
C ASN A 192 -2.30 23.74 12.06
N PHE A 193 -3.43 23.13 11.66
CA PHE A 193 -3.81 21.77 12.08
C PHE A 193 -3.20 20.66 11.20
N THR A 194 -2.45 21.02 10.15
CA THR A 194 -1.79 20.09 9.23
C THR A 194 -0.77 19.22 9.98
N LEU A 195 0.09 19.83 10.80
CA LEU A 195 1.09 19.12 11.60
C LEU A 195 0.44 18.12 12.58
N PRO A 196 -0.49 18.54 13.47
CA PRO A 196 -1.19 17.61 14.35
C PRO A 196 -1.86 16.44 13.63
N TYR A 197 -2.49 16.68 12.48
CA TYR A 197 -3.15 15.65 11.69
C TYR A 197 -2.17 14.57 11.23
N PHE A 198 -1.09 14.96 10.55
CA PHE A 198 -0.09 14.05 10.03
C PHE A 198 0.68 13.30 11.13
N TRP A 199 1.07 14.00 12.20
CA TRP A 199 1.74 13.37 13.33
C TRP A 199 0.87 12.34 14.04
N LEU A 200 -0.42 12.66 14.24
CA LEU A 200 -1.34 11.75 14.90
C LEU A 200 -1.55 10.47 14.08
N SER A 201 -1.73 10.60 12.77
CA SER A 201 -1.87 9.44 11.88
C SER A 201 -0.58 8.61 11.81
N LEU A 202 0.59 9.26 11.70
CA LEU A 202 1.89 8.59 11.74
C LEU A 202 2.10 7.82 13.04
N ALA A 203 1.83 8.46 14.19
CA ALA A 203 1.96 7.85 15.50
C ALA A 203 1.01 6.66 15.67
N LEU A 204 -0.24 6.79 15.21
CA LEU A 204 -1.22 5.71 15.23
C LEU A 204 -0.73 4.52 14.40
N ASN A 205 -0.30 4.72 13.16
CA ASN A 205 0.17 3.65 12.29
C ASN A 205 1.39 2.90 12.88
N ILE A 206 2.40 3.63 13.38
CA ILE A 206 3.60 3.05 13.98
C ILE A 206 3.25 2.29 15.27
N ALA A 207 2.51 2.93 16.20
CA ALA A 207 2.17 2.32 17.49
C ALA A 207 1.36 1.03 17.30
N MET A 208 0.43 1.03 16.35
CA MET A 208 -0.39 -0.13 16.05
C MET A 208 0.39 -1.26 15.39
N THR A 209 1.29 -0.92 14.48
CA THR A 209 2.15 -1.92 13.85
C THR A 209 3.07 -2.58 14.88
N ILE A 210 3.68 -1.80 15.79
CA ILE A 210 4.50 -2.33 16.89
C ILE A 210 3.68 -3.26 17.79
N ALA A 211 2.47 -2.85 18.19
CA ALA A 211 1.58 -3.67 19.02
C ALA A 211 1.22 -5.00 18.33
N ILE A 212 0.83 -4.95 17.06
CA ILE A 212 0.48 -6.12 16.27
C ILE A 212 1.70 -7.07 16.15
N CYS A 213 2.85 -6.54 15.72
CA CYS A 213 4.06 -7.34 15.51
C CYS A 213 4.55 -7.98 16.82
N GLY A 214 4.60 -7.22 17.92
CA GLY A 214 5.00 -7.73 19.23
C GLY A 214 4.13 -8.91 19.68
N ARG A 215 2.81 -8.81 19.48
CA ARG A 215 1.88 -9.91 19.81
C ARG A 215 2.05 -11.14 18.92
N LEU A 216 2.21 -10.96 17.61
CA LEU A 216 2.43 -12.07 16.68
C LEU A 216 3.73 -12.82 17.03
N MET A 217 4.79 -12.09 17.39
CA MET A 217 6.05 -12.68 17.83
C MET A 217 5.92 -13.43 19.16
N LEU A 218 5.16 -12.91 20.13
CA LEU A 218 4.86 -13.61 21.38
C LEU A 218 4.08 -14.91 21.13
N HIS A 219 3.08 -14.89 20.24
CA HIS A 219 2.32 -16.09 19.89
C HIS A 219 3.21 -17.14 19.24
N ARG A 220 4.05 -16.73 18.28
CA ARG A 220 5.05 -17.60 17.66
C ARG A 220 6.03 -18.18 18.69
N TRP A 221 6.53 -17.37 19.61
CA TRP A 221 7.45 -17.83 20.66
C TRP A 221 6.81 -18.92 21.53
N ARG A 222 5.54 -18.74 21.93
CA ARG A 222 4.79 -19.75 22.67
C ARG A 222 4.56 -21.02 21.86
N MET A 223 4.19 -20.90 20.59
CA MET A 223 4.01 -22.05 19.70
C MET A 223 5.32 -22.81 19.50
N ARG A 224 6.44 -22.11 19.27
CA ARG A 224 7.76 -22.73 19.14
C ARG A 224 8.18 -23.47 20.39
N LYS A 225 7.90 -22.91 21.57
CA LYS A 225 8.18 -23.56 22.86
C LYS A 225 7.35 -24.83 23.06
N ALA A 226 6.13 -24.89 22.54
CA ALA A 226 5.22 -26.03 22.71
C ALA A 226 5.35 -27.11 21.62
N LEU A 227 5.62 -26.73 20.37
CA LEU A 227 5.50 -27.58 19.17
C LEU A 227 6.81 -27.75 18.38
N GLY A 228 7.92 -27.13 18.80
CA GLY A 228 9.23 -27.21 18.13
C GLY A 228 9.50 -26.08 17.12
N SER A 229 10.69 -26.09 16.49
CA SER A 229 11.26 -24.94 15.75
C SER A 229 10.48 -24.50 14.51
N ASN A 230 9.79 -25.45 13.84
CA ASN A 230 9.03 -25.22 12.61
C ASN A 230 7.61 -24.67 12.86
N ALA A 231 7.12 -24.69 14.11
CA ALA A 231 5.80 -24.19 14.43
C ALA A 231 5.75 -22.65 14.31
N GLY A 232 4.85 -22.14 13.45
CA GLY A 232 4.56 -20.72 13.32
C GLY A 232 5.41 -19.95 12.30
N ALA A 233 6.00 -20.63 11.32
CA ALA A 233 6.73 -20.02 10.19
C ALA A 233 5.92 -18.89 9.52
N ASP A 234 4.63 -19.14 9.27
CA ASP A 234 3.70 -18.24 8.59
C ASP A 234 3.54 -16.88 9.27
N TYR A 235 3.64 -16.82 10.61
CA TYR A 235 3.53 -15.56 11.35
C TYR A 235 4.68 -14.59 11.03
N THR A 236 5.87 -15.08 10.67
CA THR A 236 6.98 -14.18 10.31
C THR A 236 6.74 -13.50 8.98
N GLY A 237 6.19 -14.20 7.98
CA GLY A 237 5.83 -13.58 6.71
C GLY A 237 4.81 -12.44 6.90
N ILE A 238 3.78 -12.68 7.73
CA ILE A 238 2.75 -11.69 8.04
C ILE A 238 3.35 -10.49 8.80
N VAL A 239 4.24 -10.72 9.76
CA VAL A 239 4.93 -9.66 10.53
C VAL A 239 5.85 -8.83 9.64
N THR A 240 6.68 -9.46 8.81
CA THR A 240 7.58 -8.76 7.88
C THR A 240 6.79 -7.85 6.96
N MET A 241 5.72 -8.37 6.40
CA MET A 241 4.89 -7.63 5.47
C MET A 241 4.12 -6.47 6.13
N LEU A 242 3.69 -6.65 7.39
CA LEU A 242 3.16 -5.55 8.21
C LEU A 242 4.17 -4.42 8.38
N ILE A 243 5.40 -4.77 8.77
CA ILE A 243 6.48 -3.81 8.98
C ILE A 243 6.81 -3.09 7.67
N GLU A 244 6.87 -3.81 6.56
CA GLU A 244 7.15 -3.24 5.24
C GLU A 244 6.10 -2.19 4.85
N SER A 245 4.80 -2.50 5.02
CA SER A 245 3.72 -1.56 4.70
C SER A 245 3.69 -0.33 5.63
N SER A 246 3.99 -0.49 6.91
CA SER A 246 4.03 0.61 7.87
C SER A 246 5.27 1.50 7.68
N ALA A 247 6.42 0.89 7.40
CA ALA A 247 7.66 1.60 7.09
C ALA A 247 7.50 2.47 5.83
N LEU A 248 6.82 1.96 4.81
CA LEU A 248 6.53 2.72 3.59
C LEU A 248 5.76 4.01 3.93
N TYR A 249 4.62 3.91 4.62
CA TYR A 249 3.87 5.10 5.04
C TYR A 249 4.68 6.04 5.95
N ALA A 250 5.42 5.50 6.92
CA ALA A 250 6.20 6.28 7.86
C ALA A 250 7.33 7.07 7.18
N CYS A 251 8.06 6.45 6.26
CA CYS A 251 9.13 7.10 5.50
C CYS A 251 8.59 8.29 4.70
N PHE A 252 7.52 8.09 3.93
CA PHE A 252 6.93 9.18 3.13
C PHE A 252 6.30 10.27 4.00
N SER A 253 5.67 9.90 5.11
CA SER A 253 5.15 10.88 6.08
C SER A 253 6.26 11.75 6.67
N LEU A 254 7.42 11.17 7.00
CA LEU A 254 8.58 11.93 7.47
C LEU A 254 9.17 12.82 6.37
N CYS A 255 9.18 12.37 5.12
CA CYS A 255 9.57 13.18 3.97
C CYS A 255 8.63 14.37 3.70
N VAL A 256 7.40 14.36 4.23
CA VAL A 256 6.51 15.53 4.26
C VAL A 256 6.78 16.39 5.50
N LEU A 257 6.79 15.78 6.68
CA LEU A 257 6.87 16.48 7.96
C LEU A 257 8.18 17.25 8.17
N ILE A 258 9.32 16.70 7.72
CA ILE A 258 10.63 17.36 7.90
C ILE A 258 10.73 18.62 7.02
N PRO A 259 10.50 18.57 5.69
CA PRO A 259 10.46 19.79 4.88
C PRO A 259 9.39 20.79 5.33
N PHE A 260 8.25 20.31 5.84
CA PHE A 260 7.21 21.17 6.40
C PHE A 260 7.71 21.94 7.61
N ALA A 261 8.38 21.27 8.56
CA ALA A 261 8.96 21.94 9.73
C ALA A 261 10.06 22.96 9.35
N LEU A 262 10.69 22.78 8.19
CA LEU A 262 11.72 23.68 7.66
C LEU A 262 11.16 24.76 6.71
N ASN A 263 9.84 24.83 6.49
CA ASN A 263 9.18 25.71 5.52
C ASN A 263 9.78 25.60 4.10
N SER A 264 10.12 24.37 3.68
CA SER A 264 10.71 24.12 2.38
C SER A 264 9.65 23.68 1.36
N PRO A 265 9.64 24.24 0.13
CA PRO A 265 8.71 23.85 -0.93
C PRO A 265 8.83 22.38 -1.37
N ILE A 266 9.90 21.69 -0.96
CA ILE A 266 10.10 20.25 -1.18
C ILE A 266 8.95 19.41 -0.59
N GLN A 267 8.27 19.92 0.44
CA GLN A 267 7.09 19.25 1.03
C GLN A 267 6.00 18.95 -0.01
N ASN A 268 5.83 19.82 -1.01
CA ASN A 268 4.78 19.72 -2.03
C ASN A 268 4.94 18.45 -2.87
N THR A 269 6.19 18.07 -3.14
CA THR A 269 6.48 16.83 -3.89
C THR A 269 6.01 15.61 -3.12
N PHE A 270 6.32 15.57 -1.82
CA PHE A 270 6.05 14.40 -1.00
C PHE A 270 4.60 14.30 -0.54
N ILE A 271 3.90 15.42 -0.32
CA ILE A 271 2.49 15.40 0.10
C ILE A 271 1.59 14.83 -0.99
N GLN A 272 1.84 15.19 -2.25
CA GLN A 272 1.13 14.65 -3.40
C GLN A 272 1.35 13.14 -3.57
N MET A 273 2.56 12.67 -3.27
CA MET A 273 2.87 11.24 -3.30
C MET A 273 2.27 10.49 -2.09
N LEU A 274 2.21 11.14 -0.92
CA LEU A 274 1.70 10.55 0.31
C LEU A 274 0.23 10.10 0.16
N GLY A 275 -0.57 10.85 -0.62
CA GLY A 275 -1.97 10.53 -0.90
C GLY A 275 -2.19 9.18 -1.61
N GLU A 276 -1.26 8.75 -2.45
CA GLU A 276 -1.28 7.42 -3.06
C GLU A 276 -0.61 6.38 -2.16
N VAL A 277 0.46 6.75 -1.48
CA VAL A 277 1.20 5.87 -0.55
C VAL A 277 0.31 5.35 0.59
N GLN A 278 -0.55 6.20 1.15
CA GLN A 278 -1.50 5.79 2.19
C GLN A 278 -2.51 4.74 1.70
N ILE A 279 -2.76 4.67 0.39
CA ILE A 279 -3.64 3.68 -0.26
C ILE A 279 -2.89 2.37 -0.57
N ILE A 280 -1.61 2.45 -0.93
CA ILE A 280 -0.76 1.29 -1.21
C ILE A 280 -0.70 0.35 0.00
N ALA A 281 -0.53 0.89 1.21
CA ALA A 281 -0.41 0.09 2.43
C ALA A 281 -1.62 -0.84 2.69
N PRO A 282 -2.88 -0.37 2.72
CA PRO A 282 -4.03 -1.26 2.90
C PRO A 282 -4.25 -2.22 1.74
N LEU A 283 -3.94 -1.85 0.49
CA LEU A 283 -4.01 -2.77 -0.65
C LEU A 283 -3.01 -3.91 -0.53
N LEU A 284 -1.75 -3.62 -0.17
CA LEU A 284 -0.74 -4.65 0.10
C LEU A 284 -1.25 -5.61 1.17
N ILE A 285 -1.74 -5.08 2.29
CA ILE A 285 -2.28 -5.84 3.40
C ILE A 285 -3.37 -6.81 2.95
N VAL A 286 -4.34 -6.33 2.17
CA VAL A 286 -5.42 -7.18 1.67
C VAL A 286 -4.90 -8.23 0.68
N TYR A 287 -3.98 -7.85 -0.22
CA TYR A 287 -3.35 -8.77 -1.18
C TYR A 287 -2.67 -9.95 -0.49
N CYS A 288 -1.88 -9.71 0.56
CA CYS A 288 -1.18 -10.80 1.23
C CYS A 288 -2.10 -11.65 2.09
N VAL A 289 -3.14 -11.08 2.71
CA VAL A 289 -4.15 -11.87 3.42
C VAL A 289 -4.87 -12.81 2.45
N ALA A 290 -5.19 -12.34 1.25
CA ALA A 290 -5.80 -13.18 0.21
C ALA A 290 -4.83 -14.25 -0.32
N SER A 291 -3.58 -13.87 -0.58
CA SER A 291 -2.54 -14.77 -1.11
C SER A 291 -2.11 -15.84 -0.10
N GLY A 292 -1.97 -15.48 1.18
CA GLY A 292 -1.63 -16.43 2.25
C GLY A 292 -2.74 -17.46 2.49
N GLN A 293 -4.01 -17.07 2.38
CA GLN A 293 -5.14 -18.01 2.43
C GLN A 293 -5.19 -18.92 1.20
N ALA A 294 -4.87 -18.38 0.01
CA ALA A 294 -4.79 -19.18 -1.21
C ALA A 294 -3.68 -20.23 -1.15
N TRP A 295 -2.52 -19.88 -0.57
CA TRP A 295 -1.42 -20.82 -0.32
C TRP A 295 -1.84 -21.93 0.65
N SER A 296 -2.39 -21.56 1.82
CA SER A 296 -2.84 -22.54 2.81
C SER A 296 -3.89 -23.50 2.26
N SER A 297 -4.83 -23.02 1.44
CA SER A 297 -5.88 -23.85 0.87
C SER A 297 -5.30 -24.90 -0.09
N ARG A 298 -4.41 -24.48 -1.00
CA ARG A 298 -3.76 -25.41 -1.95
C ARG A 298 -2.89 -26.44 -1.26
N THR A 299 -2.12 -26.04 -0.24
CA THR A 299 -1.28 -26.98 0.52
C THR A 299 -2.14 -27.99 1.28
N SER A 300 -3.26 -27.57 1.89
CA SER A 300 -4.20 -28.49 2.52
C SER A 300 -4.83 -29.47 1.53
N ASP A 301 -5.24 -29.00 0.35
CA ASP A 301 -5.83 -29.83 -0.70
C ASP A 301 -4.81 -30.83 -1.27
N GLU A 302 -3.56 -30.42 -1.50
CA GLU A 302 -2.48 -31.31 -1.95
C GLU A 302 -2.12 -32.36 -0.89
N LEU A 303 -2.07 -31.98 0.39
CA LEU A 303 -1.79 -32.91 1.49
C LEU A 303 -2.93 -33.91 1.69
N MET A 304 -4.19 -33.47 1.60
CA MET A 304 -5.35 -34.38 1.64
C MET A 304 -5.44 -35.27 0.41
N SER A 305 -5.11 -34.75 -0.79
CA SER A 305 -5.03 -35.55 -2.01
C SER A 305 -3.91 -36.59 -1.95
N ARG A 306 -2.76 -36.28 -1.35
CA ARG A 306 -1.68 -37.26 -1.10
C ARG A 306 -2.06 -38.29 -0.05
N SER A 307 -2.82 -37.91 0.99
CA SER A 307 -3.32 -38.85 2.00
C SER A 307 -4.36 -39.83 1.46
N ASN A 308 -5.08 -39.47 0.39
CA ASN A 308 -6.06 -40.34 -0.27
C ASN A 308 -5.47 -41.22 -1.39
N ALA A 309 -4.18 -41.07 -1.72
CA ALA A 309 -3.48 -42.06 -2.53
C ALA A 309 -3.32 -43.34 -1.68
N LYS A 310 -4.12 -44.36 -2.01
CA LYS A 310 -4.13 -45.68 -1.35
C LYS A 310 -2.70 -46.12 -1.03
N PRO A 311 -2.38 -46.55 0.21
CA PRO A 311 -1.10 -47.18 0.48
C PRO A 311 -1.03 -48.41 -0.42
N GLY A 312 -0.10 -48.39 -1.37
CA GLY A 312 0.20 -49.54 -2.21
C GLY A 312 0.49 -50.71 -1.27
N LEU A 313 -0.37 -51.72 -1.33
CA LEU A 313 -0.24 -52.96 -0.59
C LEU A 313 1.15 -53.55 -0.88
N ILE A 314 2.09 -53.37 0.05
CA ILE A 314 3.38 -54.08 0.01
C ILE A 314 3.05 -55.54 0.30
N LYS A 315 2.80 -56.31 -0.76
CA LYS A 315 2.75 -57.78 -0.70
C LYS A 315 4.15 -58.26 -0.33
N PHE A 316 4.34 -58.62 0.93
CA PHE A 316 5.46 -59.49 1.31
C PHE A 316 5.19 -60.87 0.71
N ALA A 317 5.98 -61.24 -0.31
CA ALA A 317 6.01 -62.59 -0.82
C ALA A 317 6.71 -63.50 0.22
N PRO A 318 6.19 -64.72 0.50
CA PRO A 318 6.89 -65.68 1.35
C PRO A 318 8.10 -66.22 0.58
N ASN A 319 9.30 -66.00 1.09
CA ASN A 319 10.52 -66.59 0.55
C ASN A 319 10.59 -68.07 0.94
N THR A 320 10.23 -68.98 0.03
CA THR A 320 10.65 -70.38 0.09
C THR A 320 12.10 -70.48 -0.34
N SER A 321 12.92 -70.98 0.57
CA SER A 321 14.35 -71.23 0.43
C SER A 321 14.70 -72.27 -0.65
N SER A 322 15.65 -71.95 -1.53
CA SER A 322 16.69 -72.86 -2.04
C SER A 322 17.83 -72.06 -2.68
N PRO A 323 19.10 -72.50 -2.61
CA PRO A 323 20.27 -71.63 -2.72
C PRO A 323 20.96 -71.65 -4.10
N SER A 324 21.99 -70.78 -4.23
CA SER A 324 22.96 -70.57 -5.33
C SER A 324 22.47 -69.67 -6.48
N THR A 325 23.18 -68.63 -6.94
CA THR A 325 24.63 -68.43 -7.09
C THR A 325 25.00 -66.93 -7.04
N LEU A 326 26.19 -66.63 -6.50
CA LEU A 326 26.84 -65.31 -6.41
C LEU A 326 26.96 -64.56 -7.76
N GLN A 327 26.64 -63.26 -7.77
CA GLN A 327 27.44 -62.24 -8.47
C GLN A 327 27.18 -60.83 -7.90
N THR A 328 28.25 -60.04 -7.92
CA THR A 328 28.59 -58.95 -7.02
C THR A 328 28.21 -57.58 -7.58
N SER A 329 27.93 -56.62 -6.69
CA SER A 329 28.21 -55.17 -6.82
C SER A 329 27.36 -54.31 -7.77
N GLN A 330 26.60 -53.36 -7.22
CA GLN A 330 26.98 -51.94 -7.15
C GLN A 330 25.77 -51.06 -6.74
N THR A 331 26.00 -50.26 -5.71
CA THR A 331 25.23 -49.09 -5.29
C THR A 331 25.07 -48.09 -6.43
N GLY A 332 23.83 -47.70 -6.73
CA GLY A 332 23.52 -46.66 -7.72
C GLY A 332 22.25 -45.89 -7.35
N ILE A 333 22.45 -44.76 -6.67
CA ILE A 333 21.43 -43.73 -6.43
C ILE A 333 20.98 -43.19 -7.79
N LYS A 334 19.72 -43.42 -8.19
CA LYS A 334 19.12 -42.80 -9.38
C LYS A 334 18.36 -41.54 -8.99
N ILE A 335 19.06 -40.42 -9.08
CA ILE A 335 18.46 -39.10 -9.36
C ILE A 335 18.29 -39.01 -10.87
N THR A 336 17.29 -38.25 -11.33
CA THR A 336 17.12 -37.68 -12.70
C THR A 336 16.08 -38.36 -13.60
N LYS A 337 14.84 -37.84 -13.54
CA LYS A 337 13.91 -37.73 -14.68
C LYS A 337 13.12 -36.42 -14.53
N SER A 338 13.68 -35.33 -15.02
CA SER A 338 12.95 -34.05 -15.21
C SER A 338 13.68 -33.08 -16.15
N GLN A 339 14.97 -33.31 -16.47
CA GLN A 339 15.72 -32.45 -17.39
C GLN A 339 15.72 -32.91 -18.86
N ALA A 340 15.29 -34.15 -19.17
CA ALA A 340 15.24 -34.63 -20.55
C ALA A 340 14.01 -34.12 -21.33
N GLU A 341 12.90 -33.81 -20.66
CA GLU A 341 11.66 -33.34 -21.32
C GLU A 341 11.68 -31.85 -21.68
N PHE A 342 12.64 -31.08 -21.13
CA PHE A 342 12.75 -29.64 -21.43
C PHE A 342 13.65 -29.33 -22.63
N GLN A 343 14.51 -30.27 -23.03
CA GLN A 343 15.45 -30.08 -24.13
C GLN A 343 14.88 -30.54 -25.48
N ASP A 344 14.08 -31.62 -25.51
CA ASP A 344 13.37 -32.07 -26.72
C ASP A 344 12.29 -31.09 -27.20
N ASN A 345 11.66 -30.36 -26.28
CA ASN A 345 10.66 -29.34 -26.63
C ASN A 345 11.27 -28.03 -27.15
N PHE A 346 12.57 -27.80 -26.93
CA PHE A 346 13.26 -26.61 -27.40
C PHE A 346 13.79 -26.78 -28.84
N GLU A 347 14.18 -28.00 -29.24
CA GLU A 347 14.63 -28.30 -30.62
C GLU A 347 13.47 -28.47 -31.62
N MET A 348 12.27 -28.89 -31.18
CA MET A 348 11.10 -28.94 -32.09
C MET A 348 10.55 -27.56 -32.44
N LYS A 349 10.74 -26.54 -31.59
CA LYS A 349 10.15 -25.21 -31.80
C LYS A 349 11.01 -24.29 -32.67
N THR A 350 12.32 -24.52 -32.73
CA THR A 350 13.25 -23.81 -33.63
C THR A 350 13.18 -24.30 -35.07
N ARG A 351 12.72 -25.54 -35.32
CA ARG A 351 12.60 -26.08 -36.70
C ARG A 351 11.28 -25.73 -37.41
N SER A 352 10.30 -25.18 -36.70
CA SER A 352 8.98 -24.80 -37.25
C SER A 352 8.87 -23.32 -37.66
N SER A 353 9.89 -22.49 -37.43
CA SER A 353 9.85 -21.05 -37.77
C SER A 353 10.56 -20.68 -39.07
N ASP A 354 11.14 -21.64 -39.80
CA ASP A 354 11.82 -21.42 -41.10
C ASP A 354 11.01 -21.91 -42.33
N MET A 355 9.73 -22.22 -42.16
CA MET A 355 8.82 -22.49 -43.28
C MET A 355 7.42 -21.92 -42.98
N VAL A 356 7.25 -20.60 -43.16
CA VAL A 356 6.13 -19.91 -43.85
C VAL A 356 6.56 -18.47 -44.10
#